data_AF-A0A961T4T6-F1
#
_entry.id   AF-A0A961T4T6-F1
#
_cell.length_a   1.000
_cell.length_b   1.000
_cell.length_c   1.000
_cell.angle_alpha   90.00
_cell.angle_beta   90.00
_cell.angle_gamma   90.00
#
_symmetry.space_group_name_H-M   'P 1'
#
loop_
_entity.id
_entity.type
_entity.pdbx_description
1 polymer ?
#
loop_
_entity_poly.entity_id
_entity_poly.type
_entity_poly.pdbx_seq_one_letter_code
_entity_poly.pdbx_strand_id
1 'polypeptide(L)'
;MPGIYKIGMTDRAPSRRAEEISSATASPMPFEVVCFAEVDDALRVEREIHEKLSAFRVSGNREFFALTGDDLTSVFSYLTEQFCFVAYGDISFLSGSCSRALIRRAQSGVMSSDLAATSKAVSGLAK
;
A
#
# COMPACT_ATOMS: atom_id res chain seq x y z
N MET A 1 7.74 4.77 -7.57
CA MET A 1 8.15 3.39 -7.90
C MET A 1 6.90 2.59 -8.20
N PRO A 2 6.64 2.18 -9.45
CA PRO A 2 5.41 1.46 -9.79
C PRO A 2 5.32 0.14 -9.03
N GLY A 3 4.21 -0.11 -8.35
CA GLY A 3 3.96 -1.36 -7.62
C GLY A 3 4.66 -1.51 -6.27
N ILE A 4 5.36 -0.48 -5.78
CA ILE A 4 5.93 -0.45 -4.42
C ILE A 4 5.44 0.81 -3.72
N TYR A 5 4.73 0.62 -2.61
CA TYR A 5 4.12 1.70 -1.85
C TYR A 5 4.67 1.71 -0.43
N LYS A 6 4.90 2.91 0.09
CA LYS A 6 5.19 3.11 1.51
C LYS A 6 3.86 3.29 2.24
N ILE A 7 3.65 2.51 3.29
CA ILE A 7 2.48 2.66 4.16
C ILE A 7 3.00 3.06 5.53
N GLY A 8 2.64 4.25 5.99
CA GLY A 8 3.01 4.70 7.32
C GLY A 8 2.06 5.76 7.86
N MET A 9 2.16 6.02 9.15
CA MET A 9 1.37 7.02 9.86
C MET A 9 2.12 8.35 10.02
N THR A 10 1.36 9.40 10.30
CA THR A 10 1.86 10.73 10.64
C THR A 10 0.83 11.44 11.52
N ASP A 11 1.32 12.18 12.50
CA ASP A 11 0.55 13.12 13.35
C ASP A 11 0.41 14.51 12.70
N ARG A 12 1.19 14.76 11.64
CA ARG A 12 1.20 15.98 10.84
C ARG A 12 0.57 15.73 9.46
N ALA A 13 0.31 16.80 8.71
CA ALA A 13 -0.21 16.73 7.35
C ALA A 13 0.59 15.74 6.47
N PRO A 14 -0.08 14.78 5.78
CA PRO A 14 0.57 13.77 4.95
C PRO A 14 1.50 14.35 3.88
N SER A 15 1.12 15.48 3.27
CA SER A 15 1.93 16.20 2.28
C SER A 15 3.29 16.63 2.84
N ARG A 16 3.31 17.22 4.04
CA ARG A 16 4.57 17.59 4.71
C ARG A 16 5.43 16.37 5.03
N ARG A 17 4.80 15.28 5.47
CA ARG A 17 5.55 14.04 5.74
C ARG A 17 6.18 13.48 4.46
N ALA A 18 5.46 13.53 3.34
CA ALA A 18 6.00 13.14 2.04
C ALA A 18 7.19 14.02 1.63
N GLU A 19 7.10 15.35 1.80
CA GLU A 19 8.20 16.28 1.53
C GLU A 19 9.45 15.97 2.39
N GLU A 20 9.27 15.73 3.70
CA GLU A 20 10.36 15.37 4.60
C GLU A 20 11.09 14.10 4.17
N ILE A 21 10.34 13.05 3.84
CA ILE A 21 10.92 11.78 3.40
C ILE A 21 11.58 11.94 2.02
N SER A 22 11.01 12.78 1.15
CA SER A 22 11.56 13.10 -0.17
C SER A 22 12.86 13.90 -0.08
N SER A 23 13.01 14.75 0.93
CA SER A 23 14.20 15.56 1.15
C SER A 23 15.40 14.75 1.65
N ALA A 24 15.16 13.54 2.16
CA ALA A 24 16.22 12.63 2.56
C ALA A 24 16.98 12.13 1.32
N THR A 25 18.32 12.26 1.35
CA THR A 25 19.25 11.84 0.28
C THR A 25 19.20 10.35 -0.08
N ALA A 26 18.42 9.55 0.65
CA ALA A 26 18.24 8.12 0.45
C ALA A 26 17.15 7.77 -0.59
N SER A 27 16.35 8.72 -1.07
CA SER A 27 15.33 8.46 -2.10
C SER A 27 15.75 8.97 -3.47
N PRO A 28 15.72 8.14 -4.53
CA PRO A 28 16.07 8.56 -5.89
C PRO A 28 15.03 9.48 -6.53
N MET A 29 13.79 9.52 -6.00
CA MET A 29 12.71 10.38 -6.48
C MET A 29 11.88 10.88 -5.28
N PRO A 30 11.22 12.05 -5.41
CA PRO A 30 10.28 12.51 -4.39
C PRO A 30 9.10 11.54 -4.28
N PHE A 31 8.59 11.40 -3.05
CA PHE A 31 7.37 10.69 -2.73
C PHE A 31 6.17 11.58 -2.99
N GLU A 32 5.12 10.96 -3.53
CA GLU A 32 3.80 11.56 -3.72
C GLU A 32 2.80 10.82 -2.83
N VAL A 33 1.90 11.57 -2.20
CA VAL A 33 0.81 11.00 -1.41
C VAL A 33 -0.28 10.53 -2.36
N VAL A 34 -0.41 9.22 -2.52
CA VAL A 34 -1.46 8.61 -3.37
C VAL A 34 -2.82 8.65 -2.68
N CYS A 35 -2.85 8.36 -1.37
CA CYS A 35 -4.07 8.37 -0.56
C CYS A 35 -3.71 8.57 0.91
N PHE A 36 -4.65 9.11 1.68
CA PHE A 36 -4.56 9.14 3.14
C PHE A 36 -5.93 9.02 3.80
N ALA A 37 -5.93 8.60 5.05
CA ALA A 37 -7.11 8.47 5.89
C ALA A 37 -6.80 9.02 7.29
N GLU A 38 -7.73 9.80 7.84
CA GLU A 38 -7.65 10.29 9.22
C GLU A 38 -8.41 9.33 10.14
N VAL A 39 -7.73 8.88 11.21
CA VAL A 39 -8.20 7.83 12.13
C VAL A 39 -7.84 8.22 13.57
N ASP A 40 -8.60 7.73 14.55
CA ASP A 40 -8.38 8.06 15.98
C ASP A 40 -7.07 7.50 16.55
N ASP A 41 -6.71 6.25 16.22
CA ASP A 41 -5.49 5.58 16.70
C ASP A 41 -4.63 5.12 15.52
N ALA A 42 -3.90 6.07 14.94
CA ALA A 42 -3.09 5.84 13.74
C ALA A 42 -1.98 4.80 13.95
N LEU A 43 -1.43 4.70 15.18
CA LEU A 43 -0.40 3.71 15.53
C LEU A 43 -0.97 2.29 15.54
N ARG A 44 -2.16 2.11 16.12
CA ARG A 44 -2.85 0.82 16.09
C ARG A 44 -3.21 0.42 14.67
N VAL A 45 -3.78 1.34 13.89
CA VAL A 45 -4.21 1.08 12.51
C VAL A 45 -3.01 0.75 11.62
N GLU A 46 -1.90 1.49 11.73
CA GLU A 46 -0.66 1.19 11.00
C GLU A 46 -0.16 -0.22 11.27
N ARG A 47 -0.07 -0.60 12.55
CA ARG A 47 0.38 -1.94 12.94
C ARG A 47 -0.53 -3.02 12.36
N GLU A 48 -1.84 -2.85 12.43
CA GLU A 48 -2.80 -3.81 11.89
C GLU A 48 -2.68 -3.95 10.36
N ILE A 49 -2.50 -2.85 9.63
CA ILE A 49 -2.24 -2.89 8.18
C ILE A 49 -0.93 -3.61 7.89
N HIS A 50 0.14 -3.30 8.62
CA HIS A 50 1.46 -3.91 8.41
C HIS A 50 1.42 -5.42 8.67
N GLU A 51 0.68 -5.87 9.68
CA GLU A 51 0.47 -7.29 9.97
C GLU A 51 -0.30 -7.98 8.83
N LYS A 52 -1.42 -7.40 8.38
CA LYS A 52 -2.23 -7.93 7.26
C LYS A 52 -1.44 -7.99 5.95
N LEU A 53 -0.58 -7.02 5.70
CA LEU A 53 0.23 -6.91 4.48
C LEU A 53 1.64 -7.48 4.64
N SER A 54 1.93 -8.18 5.74
CA SER A 54 3.27 -8.71 6.04
C SER A 54 3.83 -9.58 4.91
N ALA A 55 2.98 -10.37 4.24
CA ALA A 55 3.36 -11.19 3.09
C ALA A 55 3.81 -10.39 1.86
N PHE A 56 3.39 -9.13 1.74
CA PHE A 56 3.74 -8.22 0.64
C PHE A 56 4.90 -7.28 0.99
N ARG A 57 5.44 -7.36 2.22
CA ARG A 57 6.51 -6.48 2.69
C ARG A 57 7.81 -6.77 1.93
N VAL A 58 8.41 -5.73 1.35
CA VAL A 58 9.64 -5.84 0.53
C VAL A 58 10.88 -6.09 1.40
N SER A 59 10.91 -5.57 2.62
CA SER A 59 12.03 -5.73 3.55
C SER A 59 11.54 -5.74 4.99
N GLY A 60 12.02 -6.67 5.82
CA GLY A 60 11.57 -6.83 7.20
C GLY A 60 11.67 -5.56 8.06
N ASN A 61 12.68 -4.72 7.83
CA ASN A 61 12.93 -3.51 8.61
C ASN A 61 12.34 -2.23 7.99
N ARG A 62 11.64 -2.33 6.86
CA ARG A 62 11.10 -1.14 6.18
C ARG A 62 9.61 -1.31 5.86
N GLU A 63 8.92 -0.17 5.83
CA GLU A 63 7.47 -0.10 5.64
C GLU A 63 7.10 0.01 4.15
N PHE A 64 7.78 -0.76 3.30
CA PHE A 64 7.51 -0.81 1.85
C PHE A 64 6.84 -2.12 1.49
N PHE A 65 5.78 -2.04 0.70
CA PHE A 65 4.93 -3.15 0.34
C PHE A 65 4.77 -3.23 -1.19
N ALA A 66 4.91 -4.42 -1.74
CA ALA A 66 4.73 -4.69 -3.16
C ALA A 66 3.26 -5.00 -3.42
N LEU A 67 2.50 -4.01 -3.89
CA LEU A 67 1.06 -4.09 -4.09
C LEU A 67 0.71 -3.78 -5.55
N THR A 68 -0.33 -4.42 -6.06
CA THR A 68 -0.96 -3.99 -7.31
C THR A 68 -1.91 -2.80 -7.06
N GLY A 69 -2.34 -2.13 -8.13
CA GLY A 69 -3.34 -1.06 -7.99
C GLY A 69 -4.67 -1.53 -7.42
N ASP A 70 -5.08 -2.75 -7.76
CA ASP A 70 -6.29 -3.37 -7.23
C ASP A 70 -6.16 -3.70 -5.72
N ASP A 71 -4.98 -4.16 -5.30
CA ASP A 71 -4.69 -4.41 -3.87
C ASP A 71 -4.74 -3.11 -3.07
N LEU A 72 -4.15 -2.03 -3.61
CA LEU A 72 -4.15 -0.72 -2.93
C LEU A 72 -5.58 -0.18 -2.79
N THR A 73 -6.41 -0.38 -3.82
CA THR A 73 -7.84 0.00 -3.78
C THR A 73 -8.60 -0.77 -2.72
N SER A 74 -8.33 -2.08 -2.60
CA SER A 74 -8.96 -2.93 -1.59
C SER A 74 -8.54 -2.54 -0.17
N VAL A 75 -7.25 -2.26 0.05
CA VAL A 75 -6.75 -1.78 1.35
C VAL A 75 -7.39 -0.44 1.71
N PHE A 76 -7.51 0.49 0.76
CA PHE A 76 -8.13 1.78 1.02
C PHE A 76 -9.61 1.65 1.36
N SER A 77 -10.38 0.86 0.62
CA SER A 77 -11.80 0.58 0.94
C SER A 77 -11.96 0.05 2.36
N TYR A 78 -11.13 -0.94 2.72
CA TYR A 78 -11.11 -1.53 4.05
C TYR A 78 -10.83 -0.47 5.14
N LEU A 79 -9.86 0.42 4.93
CA LEU A 79 -9.55 1.49 5.89
C LEU A 79 -10.71 2.47 6.04
N THR A 80 -11.34 2.84 4.93
CA THR A 80 -12.46 3.78 4.96
C THR A 80 -13.68 3.21 5.67
N GLU A 81 -13.95 1.92 5.53
CA GLU A 81 -15.10 1.26 6.16
C GLU A 81 -14.91 1.01 7.66
N GLN A 82 -13.67 0.72 8.09
CA GLN A 82 -13.41 0.22 9.44
C GLN A 82 -12.86 1.27 10.41
N PHE A 83 -12.17 2.31 9.92
CA PHE A 83 -11.35 3.16 10.80
C PHE A 83 -11.44 4.67 10.54
N CYS A 84 -12.10 5.13 9.47
CA CYS A 84 -11.90 6.48 8.95
C CYS A 84 -13.06 7.46 9.20
N PHE A 85 -12.72 8.72 9.46
CA PHE A 85 -13.67 9.85 9.47
C PHE A 85 -13.62 10.70 8.20
N VAL A 86 -12.43 10.87 7.60
CA VAL A 86 -12.19 11.64 6.38
C VAL A 86 -11.15 10.94 5.51
N ALA A 87 -11.51 10.66 4.26
CA ALA A 87 -10.66 9.96 3.29
C ALA A 87 -10.41 10.85 2.06
N TYR A 88 -9.17 10.90 1.60
CA TYR A 88 -8.79 11.63 0.38
C TYR A 88 -7.82 10.79 -0.45
N GLY A 89 -8.09 10.73 -1.75
CA GLY A 89 -7.26 10.03 -2.73
C GLY A 89 -8.10 9.56 -3.92
N ASP A 90 -7.76 10.02 -5.12
CA ASP A 90 -8.26 9.41 -6.35
C ASP A 90 -7.31 8.28 -6.75
N ILE A 91 -7.68 7.06 -6.38
CA ILE A 91 -6.93 5.85 -6.75
C ILE A 91 -7.51 5.18 -8.00
N SER A 92 -8.47 5.81 -8.68
CA SER A 92 -9.09 5.25 -9.88
C SER A 92 -8.08 5.04 -11.01
N PHE A 93 -6.99 5.81 -11.05
CA PHE A 93 -5.90 5.62 -12.02
C PHE A 93 -5.09 4.34 -11.79
N LEU A 94 -5.14 3.78 -10.58
CA LEU A 94 -4.51 2.51 -10.23
C LEU A 94 -5.43 1.32 -10.50
N SER A 95 -6.75 1.52 -10.45
CA SER A 95 -7.74 0.52 -10.79
C SER A 95 -8.03 0.54 -12.29
N GLY A 96 -7.49 -0.43 -13.03
CA GLY A 96 -7.86 -0.65 -14.43
C GLY A 96 -6.65 -0.84 -15.34
N SER A 97 -6.36 -2.10 -15.68
CA SER A 97 -5.58 -2.62 -16.83
C SER A 97 -4.20 -2.04 -17.13
N CYS A 98 -3.76 -0.97 -16.47
CA CYS A 98 -2.57 -0.23 -16.83
C CYS A 98 -1.36 -0.87 -16.17
N SER A 99 -0.63 -1.61 -17.01
CA SER A 99 0.72 -2.13 -16.79
C SER A 99 0.91 -3.32 -15.83
N ARG A 100 0.23 -4.44 -16.17
CA ARG A 100 0.72 -5.82 -15.88
C ARG A 100 2.18 -6.06 -16.35
N ALA A 101 2.76 -5.20 -17.20
CA ALA A 101 4.12 -5.33 -17.71
C ALA A 101 5.20 -4.88 -16.71
N LEU A 102 4.95 -3.83 -15.90
CA LEU A 102 5.92 -3.32 -14.93
C LEU A 102 6.00 -4.22 -13.68
N ILE A 103 4.86 -4.73 -13.22
CA ILE A 103 4.78 -5.63 -12.06
C ILE A 103 5.37 -7.01 -12.39
N ARG A 104 5.12 -7.56 -13.59
CA ARG A 104 5.72 -8.84 -14.02
C ARG A 104 7.25 -8.79 -14.09
N ARG A 105 7.85 -7.63 -14.40
CA ARG A 105 9.30 -7.45 -14.40
C ARG A 105 9.90 -7.41 -12.99
N ALA A 106 9.16 -6.90 -12.01
CA ALA A 106 9.55 -6.98 -10.60
C ALA A 106 9.36 -8.40 -10.02
N GLN A 107 8.33 -9.13 -10.49
CA GLN A 107 8.02 -10.50 -10.05
C GLN A 107 8.87 -11.60 -10.72
N SER A 108 9.46 -11.36 -11.91
CA SER A 108 10.34 -12.33 -12.58
C SER A 108 11.67 -12.62 -11.85
N GLY A 109 11.95 -11.93 -10.74
CA GLY A 109 13.06 -12.22 -9.84
C GLY A 109 12.72 -13.14 -8.66
N VAL A 110 11.45 -13.57 -8.50
CA VAL A 110 11.03 -14.45 -7.41
C VAL A 110 10.32 -15.66 -8.01
N MET A 111 10.94 -16.82 -7.83
CA MET A 111 10.52 -18.09 -8.41
C MET A 111 9.06 -18.43 -8.06
N SER A 112 8.32 -18.75 -9.11
CA SER A 112 6.93 -19.18 -9.15
C SER A 112 6.69 -20.45 -8.33
N SER A 113 5.83 -20.38 -7.30
CA SER A 113 5.01 -21.55 -6.91
C SER A 113 3.73 -21.23 -6.11
N ASP A 114 3.60 -20.10 -5.42
CA ASP A 114 2.51 -19.99 -4.41
C ASP A 114 1.31 -19.09 -4.76
N LEU A 115 1.24 -18.49 -5.95
CA LEU A 115 0.20 -17.51 -6.28
C LEU A 115 -1.21 -18.10 -6.44
N ALA A 116 -1.33 -19.43 -6.56
CA ALA A 116 -2.63 -20.11 -6.70
C ALA A 116 -3.35 -20.30 -5.35
N ALA A 117 -2.65 -20.22 -4.21
CA ALA A 117 -3.24 -20.45 -2.90
C ALA A 117 -3.96 -19.20 -2.35
N THR A 118 -3.45 -18.00 -2.64
CA THR A 118 -3.94 -16.74 -2.04
C THR A 118 -5.25 -16.26 -2.67
N SER A 119 -5.51 -16.55 -3.95
CA SER A 119 -6.78 -16.21 -4.62
C SER A 119 -8.01 -16.82 -3.94
N LYS A 120 -7.85 -17.95 -3.23
CA LYS A 120 -8.94 -18.66 -2.57
C LYS A 120 -9.25 -18.13 -1.17
N ALA A 121 -8.34 -17.37 -0.56
CA ALA A 121 -8.52 -16.80 0.77
C ALA A 121 -9.33 -15.48 0.73
N VAL A 122 -9.17 -14.69 -0.33
CA VAL A 122 -9.84 -13.37 -0.46
C VAL A 122 -11.32 -13.52 -0.85
N SER A 123 -11.70 -14.58 -1.56
CA SER A 123 -13.11 -14.85 -1.92
C SER A 123 -13.96 -15.37 -0.75
N GLY A 124 -13.35 -15.71 0.39
CA GLY A 124 -14.04 -16.20 1.59
C GLY A 124 -14.53 -15.12 2.55
N LEU A 125 -14.18 -13.85 2.32
CA LEU A 125 -14.45 -12.75 3.25
C LEU A 125 -15.74 -11.98 2.95
N ALA A 126 -16.52 -12.40 1.96
CA ALA A 126 -17.75 -11.73 1.50
C ALA A 126 -19.04 -12.53 1.80
N LYS A 127 -19.14 -13.16 2.98
CA LYS A 127 -20.40 -13.73 3.48
C LYS A 127 -20.62 -13.41 4.95
#